data_AF-A0A655AW33-F1
#
_entry.id   AF-A0A655AW33-F1
#
_cell.length_a   1.000
_cell.length_b   1.000
_cell.length_c   1.000
_cell.angle_alpha   90.00
_cell.angle_beta   90.00
_cell.angle_gamma   90.00
#
_symmetry.space_group_name_H-M   'P 1'
#
loop_
_entity.id
_entity.type
_entity.pdbx_description
1 polymer ?
#
loop_
_entity_poly.entity_id
_entity_poly.type
_entity_poly.pdbx_seq_one_letter_code
_entity_poly.pdbx_strand_id
1 'polypeptide(L)' 'MPLRPERVVEVRYDHMEGARFRHTAQFNRWRPDRDPRSCSYAQLERPLTVSLSDIVPGLR' A
#
# COMPACT_ATOMS: atom_id res chain seq x y z
N MET A 1 -7.39 -14.26 -20.04
CA MET A 1 -7.87 -14.96 -18.83
C MET A 1 -7.17 -14.34 -17.63
N PRO A 2 -7.88 -13.96 -16.55
CA PRO A 2 -7.23 -13.45 -15.34
C PRO A 2 -6.40 -14.56 -14.67
N LEU A 3 -5.26 -14.18 -14.09
CA LEU A 3 -4.46 -15.11 -13.29
C LEU A 3 -5.15 -15.40 -11.96
N ARG A 4 -5.03 -16.64 -11.47
CA ARG A 4 -5.43 -16.97 -10.11
C ARG A 4 -4.35 -16.46 -9.12
N PRO A 5 -4.74 -15.85 -7.99
CA PRO A 5 -3.78 -15.41 -6.98
C PRO A 5 -3.28 -16.62 -6.18
N GLU A 6 -2.19 -17.23 -6.63
CA GLU A 6 -1.61 -18.45 -6.03
C GLU A 6 -0.31 -18.20 -5.24
N ARG A 7 0.36 -17.06 -5.45
CA ARG A 7 1.67 -16.74 -4.84
C ARG A 7 1.71 -15.31 -4.32
N VAL A 8 2.46 -15.10 -3.23
CA VAL A 8 2.65 -13.80 -2.59
C VAL A 8 4.11 -13.38 -2.66
N VAL A 9 4.31 -12.10 -2.94
CA VAL A 9 5.62 -11.43 -2.90
C VAL A 9 5.56 -10.24 -1.97
N GLU A 10 6.68 -9.99 -1.30
CA GLU A 10 6.92 -8.74 -0.61
C GLU A 10 7.61 -7.77 -1.57
N VAL A 11 7.13 -6.53 -1.60
CA VAL A 11 7.67 -5.46 -2.46
C VAL A 11 7.97 -4.23 -1.64
N ARG A 12 8.96 -3.45 -2.09
CA ARG A 12 9.20 -2.08 -1.64
C ARG A 12 8.54 -1.13 -2.64
N TYR A 13 7.88 -0.09 -2.15
CA TYR A 13 7.16 0.88 -2.97
C TYR A 13 7.26 2.26 -2.33
N ASP A 14 7.09 3.32 -3.14
CA ASP A 14 7.15 4.69 -2.65
C ASP A 14 5.82 5.09 -2.00
N HIS A 15 4.73 5.12 -2.78
CA HIS A 15 3.37 5.44 -2.32
C HIS A 15 2.31 4.87 -3.27
N MET A 16 1.05 4.96 -2.85
CA MET A 16 -0.11 4.57 -3.66
C MET A 16 -0.63 5.73 -4.51
N GLU A 17 -1.08 5.44 -5.72
CA GLU A 17 -1.86 6.33 -6.58
C GLU A 17 -3.22 5.67 -6.84
N GLY A 18 -4.21 6.00 -6.01
CA GLY A 18 -5.49 5.30 -5.97
C GLY A 18 -5.31 3.82 -5.59
N ALA A 19 -5.68 2.90 -6.49
CA ALA A 19 -5.65 1.45 -6.28
C ALA A 19 -4.35 0.76 -6.78
N ARG A 20 -3.30 1.52 -7.10
CA ARG A 20 -2.01 0.98 -7.60
C ARG A 20 -0.81 1.62 -6.92
N PHE A 21 0.33 0.95 -6.96
CA PHE A 21 1.60 1.57 -6.61
C PHE A 21 1.96 2.66 -7.63
N ARG A 22 2.47 3.79 -7.13
CA ARG A 22 3.16 4.78 -7.98
C ARG A 22 4.57 4.28 -8.24
N HIS A 23 5.00 4.39 -9.49
CA HIS A 23 6.26 3.82 -10.01
C HIS A 23 6.33 2.29 -9.87
N THR A 24 7.39 1.71 -10.42
CA THR A 24 7.58 0.25 -10.37
C THR A 24 7.91 -0.19 -8.95
N ALA A 25 7.03 -1.00 -8.34
CA ALA A 25 7.32 -1.65 -7.08
C ALA A 25 8.50 -2.62 -7.23
N GLN A 26 9.43 -2.58 -6.29
CA GLN A 26 10.65 -3.37 -6.34
C GLN A 26 10.44 -4.69 -5.60
N PHE A 27 10.66 -5.81 -6.30
CA PHE A 27 10.60 -7.13 -5.70
C PHE A 27 11.62 -7.25 -4.55
N ASN A 28 11.17 -7.73 -3.39
CA ASN A 28 12.03 -7.98 -2.25
C ASN A 28 12.27 -9.49 -2.07
N ARG A 29 11.19 -10.25 -1.84
CA ARG A 29 11.23 -11.71 -1.62
C ARG A 29 9.89 -12.38 -1.85
N TRP A 30 9.91 -13.69 -2.08
CA TRP A 30 8.71 -14.52 -1.99
C TRP A 30 8.25 -14.69 -0.54
N ARG A 31 6.92 -14.82 -0.35
CA ARG A 31 6.28 -15.03 0.96
C ARG A 31 5.43 -16.30 0.96
N PRO A 32 6.06 -17.49 0.97
CA PRO A 32 5.33 -18.76 1.01
C PRO A 32 4.55 -18.94 2.31
N ASP A 33 4.85 -18.13 3.33
CA ASP A 33 4.20 -18.09 4.64
C ASP A 33 2.87 -17.31 4.66
N ARG A 34 2.48 -16.65 3.54
CA ARG A 34 1.27 -15.83 3.44
C ARG A 34 0.21 -16.50 2.56
N ASP A 35 -1.04 -16.50 3.03
CA ASP A 35 -2.21 -16.80 2.20
C ASP A 35 -2.44 -15.66 1.20
N PRO A 36 -2.52 -15.92 -0.12
CA PRO A 36 -2.85 -14.90 -1.12
C PRO A 36 -4.10 -14.09 -0.81
N ARG A 37 -5.12 -14.69 -0.18
CA ARG A 37 -6.36 -13.99 0.18
C ARG A 37 -6.20 -13.02 1.35
N SER A 38 -5.10 -13.13 2.11
CA SER A 38 -4.76 -12.19 3.18
C SER A 38 -4.15 -10.88 2.66
N CYS A 39 -3.77 -10.81 1.37
CA CYS A 39 -3.19 -9.62 0.77
C CYS A 39 -4.28 -8.58 0.48
N SER A 40 -4.33 -7.49 1.25
CA SER A 40 -5.38 -6.47 1.16
C SER A 40 -4.85 -5.07 1.49
N TYR A 41 -5.63 -4.04 1.14
CA TYR A 41 -5.30 -2.64 1.44
C TYR A 41 -5.15 -2.33 2.94
N ALA A 42 -5.59 -3.21 3.83
CA ALA A 42 -5.36 -3.05 5.27
C ALA A 42 -3.88 -3.18 5.67
N GLN A 43 -3.03 -3.73 4.80
CA GLN A 43 -1.59 -3.83 5.03
C GLN A 43 -0.84 -2.54 4.73
N LEU A 44 -1.47 -1.59 4.03
CA LEU A 44 -0.83 -0.34 3.68
C LEU A 44 -0.89 0.61 4.87
N GLU A 45 0.24 1.23 5.17
CA GLU A 45 0.30 2.29 6.16
C GLU A 45 -0.51 3.49 5.64
N ARG A 46 -1.48 3.94 6.44
CA ARG A 46 -2.29 5.11 6.10
C ARG A 46 -1.68 6.31 6.80
N PRO A 47 -1.34 7.39 6.08
CA PRO A 47 -0.90 8.61 6.73
C PRO A 47 -2.03 9.12 7.64
N LEU A 48 -1.64 9.62 8.82
CA LEU A 48 -2.58 10.28 9.72
C LEU A 48 -3.23 11.44 8.97
N THR A 49 -4.56 11.42 8.89
CA THR A 49 -5.30 12.54 8.34
C THR A 49 -5.36 13.62 9.40
N VAL A 50 -4.64 14.71 9.20
CA VAL A 50 -4.64 15.90 10.06
C VAL A 50 -5.30 17.05 9.31
N SER A 51 -6.08 17.87 10.02
CA SER A 51 -6.68 19.05 9.39
C SER A 51 -5.60 20.10 9.15
N LEU A 52 -5.67 20.78 8.01
CA LEU A 52 -4.75 21.89 7.71
C LEU A 52 -4.88 23.01 8.76
N SER A 53 -6.06 23.20 9.35
CA SER A 53 -6.30 24.15 10.45
C SER A 53 -5.46 23.85 11.70
N ASP A 54 -5.08 22.59 11.90
CA ASP A 54 -4.32 22.16 13.08
C ASP A 54 -2.82 22.45 12.92
N ILE A 55 -2.36 22.63 11.67
CA ILE A 55 -0.96 22.84 11.32
C ILE A 55 -0.68 24.32 11.03
N VAL A 56 -1.66 25.05 10.49
CA VAL A 56 -1.51 26.45 10.07
C VAL A 56 -2.32 27.35 11.00
N PRO A 57 -1.68 28.01 11.99
CA PRO A 57 -2.36 28.94 12.87
C PRO A 57 -3.03 30.07 12.07
N GLY A 58 -4.32 30.31 12.33
CA GLY A 58 -5.09 31.39 11.71
C GLY A 58 -5.83 31.01 10.42
N LEU A 59 -5.72 29.77 9.95
CA LEU A 59 -6.54 29.26 8.85
C LEU A 59 -7.96 28.96 9.39
N ARG A 60 -8.93 29.79 9.03
CA ARG A 60 -10.37 29.58 9.21
C ARG A 60 -11.06 29.51 7.86
#